data_AF-A0A2N1UML7-F1
#
_entry.id   AF-A0A2N1UML7-F1
#
_cell.length_a   1.000
_cell.length_b   1.000
_cell.length_c   1.000
_cell.angle_alpha   90.00
_cell.angle_beta   90.00
_cell.angle_gamma   90.00
#
_symmetry.space_group_name_H-M   'P 1'
#
loop_
_entity.id
_entity.type
_entity.pdbx_description
1 polymer ?
#
loop_
_entity_poly.entity_id
_entity_poly.type
_entity_poly.pdbx_seq_one_letter_code
_entity_poly.pdbx_strand_id
1 'polypeptide(L)' 'METSVATTMIKMLESVPDSLQEVVVEHMRDYIEDVRDEAKWKELFSRPQDKLVAAARQARQEISQGKGSPLDIEGL' A
#
# COMPACT_ATOMS: atom_id res chain seq x y z
N MET A 1 -19.63 -3.70 -18.72
CA MET A 1 -20.70 -4.50 -18.09
C MET A 1 -20.65 -4.18 -16.61
N GLU A 2 -21.74 -3.67 -16.05
CA GLU A 2 -21.87 -3.48 -14.59
C GLU A 2 -21.77 -4.85 -13.90
N THR A 3 -21.00 -4.92 -12.82
CA THR A 3 -20.90 -6.14 -11.99
C THR A 3 -21.89 -6.04 -10.85
N SER A 4 -22.33 -7.18 -10.29
CA SER A 4 -23.20 -7.18 -9.09
C SER A 4 -22.57 -6.42 -7.92
N VAL A 5 -21.24 -6.41 -7.84
CA VAL A 5 -20.46 -5.68 -6.83
C VAL A 5 -20.53 -4.16 -7.07
N ALA A 6 -20.34 -3.71 -8.31
CA ALA A 6 -20.45 -2.29 -8.65
C ALA A 6 -21.86 -1.75 -8.37
N THR A 7 -22.90 -2.51 -8.73
CA THR A 7 -24.29 -2.17 -8.40
C THR A 7 -24.53 -2.09 -6.89
N THR A 8 -23.88 -2.94 -6.09
CA THR A 8 -23.99 -2.89 -4.63
C THR A 8 -23.36 -1.61 -4.07
N MET A 9 -22.19 -1.21 -4.58
CA MET A 9 -21.56 0.05 -4.17
C MET A 9 -22.41 1.27 -4.49
N ILE A 10 -23.05 1.30 -5.67
CA ILE A 10 -23.97 2.38 -6.06
C ILE A 10 -25.13 2.46 -5.06
N LYS A 11 -25.77 1.32 -4.73
CA LYS A 11 -26.87 1.28 -3.76
C LYS A 11 -26.45 1.71 -2.35
N MET A 12 -25.22 1.38 -1.94
CA MET A 12 -24.67 1.85 -0.66
C MET A 12 -24.51 3.37 -0.67
N LEU A 13 -24.02 3.96 -1.76
CA LEU A 13 -23.91 5.42 -1.90
C LEU A 13 -25.29 6.10 -1.89
N GLU A 14 -26.28 5.55 -2.62
CA GLU A 14 -27.66 6.04 -2.64
C GLU A 14 -28.36 6.00 -1.27
N SER A 15 -27.91 5.13 -0.36
CA SER A 15 -28.47 5.03 1.00
C SER A 15 -27.98 6.13 1.95
N VAL A 16 -26.98 6.90 1.53
CA VAL A 16 -26.41 8.01 2.28
C VAL A 16 -27.08 9.32 1.83
N PRO A 17 -27.37 10.28 2.73
CA PRO A 17 -27.89 11.58 2.36
C PRO A 17 -27.03 12.27 1.28
N ASP A 18 -27.66 12.90 0.30
CA ASP A 18 -26.97 13.57 -0.82
C ASP A 18 -25.87 14.53 -0.36
N SER A 19 -26.08 15.23 0.74
CA SER A 19 -25.10 16.16 1.31
C SER A 19 -23.81 15.49 1.81
N LEU A 20 -23.82 14.17 2.00
CA LEU A 20 -22.69 13.38 2.48
C LEU A 20 -22.10 12.47 1.38
N GLN A 21 -22.76 12.33 0.22
CA GLN A 21 -22.31 11.44 -0.83
C GLN A 21 -20.93 11.84 -1.38
N GLU A 22 -20.66 13.14 -1.55
CA GLU A 22 -19.36 13.61 -2.04
C GLU A 22 -18.21 13.20 -1.10
N VAL A 23 -18.40 13.37 0.21
CA VAL A 23 -17.42 12.98 1.24
C VAL A 23 -17.19 11.47 1.23
N VAL A 24 -18.25 10.67 1.05
CA VAL A 24 -18.12 9.22 0.91
C VAL A 24 -17.30 8.87 -0.34
N VAL A 25 -17.58 9.51 -1.49
CA VAL A 25 -16.85 9.27 -2.74
C VAL A 25 -15.37 9.61 -2.61
N GLU A 26 -15.02 10.72 -1.95
CA GLU A 26 -13.62 11.08 -1.67
C GLU A 26 -12.90 9.99 -0.89
N HIS A 27 -13.46 9.56 0.24
CA HIS A 27 -12.85 8.48 1.04
C HIS A 27 -12.76 7.15 0.30
N MET A 28 -13.77 6.81 -0.51
CA MET A 28 -13.72 5.58 -1.31
C MET A 28 -12.64 5.65 -2.39
N ARG A 29 -12.36 6.83 -2.95
CA ARG A 29 -11.27 7.02 -3.92
C ARG A 29 -9.93 6.70 -3.28
N ASP A 30 -9.66 7.27 -2.11
CA ASP A 30 -8.42 7.03 -1.38
C ASP A 30 -8.26 5.54 -1.04
N TYR A 31 -9.33 4.92 -0.52
CA TYR A 31 -9.33 3.49 -0.21
C TYR A 31 -9.06 2.61 -1.45
N ILE A 32 -9.61 2.96 -2.61
CA ILE A 32 -9.35 2.22 -3.85
C ILE A 32 -7.89 2.32 -4.27
N GLU A 33 -7.26 3.49 -4.13
CA GLU A 33 -5.84 3.66 -4.43
C GLU A 33 -4.96 2.86 -3.46
N ASP A 34 -5.27 2.86 -2.16
CA ASP A 34 -4.58 2.01 -1.17
C ASP A 34 -4.66 0.53 -1.54
N VAL A 35 -5.85 0.04 -1.93
CA VAL A 35 -6.05 -1.36 -2.36
C VAL A 35 -5.24 -1.67 -3.63
N ARG A 36 -5.17 -0.73 -4.58
CA ARG A 36 -4.38 -0.89 -5.81
C ARG A 36 -2.89 -0.96 -5.51
N ASP A 37 -2.39 -0.10 -4.63
CA ASP A 37 -0.99 -0.08 -4.26
C ASP A 37 -0.60 -1.33 -3.47
N GLU A 38 -1.43 -1.77 -2.52
CA GLU A 38 -1.23 -3.03 -1.81
C GLU A 38 -1.20 -4.23 -2.76
N ALA A 39 -2.04 -4.23 -3.80
CA ALA A 39 -2.03 -5.28 -4.82
C ALA A 39 -0.70 -5.28 -5.62
N LYS A 40 -0.19 -4.10 -6.01
CA LYS A 40 1.13 -3.98 -6.66
C LYS A 40 2.24 -4.47 -5.73
N TRP A 41 2.21 -4.09 -4.46
CA TRP A 41 3.18 -4.57 -3.47
C TRP A 41 3.15 -6.10 -3.34
N LYS A 42 1.97 -6.70 -3.22
CA LYS A 42 1.83 -8.16 -3.18
C LYS A 42 2.36 -8.84 -4.43
N GLU A 43 2.11 -8.28 -5.61
CA GLU A 43 2.63 -8.82 -6.86
C GLU A 43 4.17 -8.76 -6.89
N LEU A 44 4.75 -7.61 -6.56
CA LEU A 44 6.19 -7.40 -6.53
C LEU A 44 6.89 -8.34 -5.54
N PHE A 45 6.25 -8.66 -4.41
CA PHE A 45 6.82 -9.52 -3.37
C PHE A 45 6.28 -10.96 -3.40
N SER A 46 5.49 -11.32 -4.41
CA SER A 46 4.94 -12.67 -4.57
C SER A 46 6.02 -13.73 -4.87
N ARG A 47 7.17 -13.29 -5.40
CA ARG A 47 8.33 -14.14 -5.72
C ARG A 47 9.43 -13.99 -4.68
N PRO A 48 10.23 -15.04 -4.43
CA PRO A 48 11.40 -14.95 -3.56
C PRO A 48 12.31 -13.80 -4.01
N GLN A 49 12.55 -12.86 -3.11
CA GLN A 49 13.41 -11.72 -3.36
C GLN A 49 14.84 -12.02 -2.90
N ASP A 50 15.48 -13.01 -3.52
CA ASP A 50 16.79 -13.53 -3.09
C ASP A 50 17.85 -12.43 -2.99
N LYS A 51 17.79 -11.42 -3.87
CA LYS A 51 18.67 -10.25 -3.83
C LYS A 51 18.42 -9.38 -2.60
N LEU A 52 17.15 -9.15 -2.22
CA LEU A 52 16.80 -8.40 -1.00
C LEU A 52 17.21 -9.18 0.24
N VAL A 53 17.00 -10.50 0.26
CA VAL A 53 17.45 -11.37 1.37
C VAL A 53 18.97 -11.34 1.50
N ALA A 54 19.70 -11.43 0.39
CA ALA A 54 21.16 -11.34 0.38
C ALA A 54 21.63 -9.97 0.88
N ALA A 55 21.04 -8.88 0.39
CA ALA A 55 21.36 -7.51 0.84
C ALA A 55 21.08 -7.32 2.33
N ALA A 56 19.94 -7.82 2.85
CA ALA A 56 19.61 -7.75 4.26
C ALA A 56 20.58 -8.55 5.14
N ARG A 57 21.03 -9.73 4.67
CA ARG A 57 22.07 -10.52 5.37
C ARG A 57 23.41 -9.79 5.38
N GLN A 58 23.81 -9.21 4.26
CA GLN A 58 25.03 -8.41 4.16
C GLN A 58 24.99 -7.21 5.10
N ALA A 59 23.89 -6.44 5.11
CA ALA A 59 23.73 -5.30 6.01
C ALA A 59 23.88 -5.70 7.49
N ARG A 60 23.29 -6.84 7.90
CA ARG A 60 23.46 -7.38 9.26
C ARG A 60 24.92 -7.73 9.58
N GLN A 61 25.64 -8.28 8.62
CA GLN A 61 27.07 -8.60 8.78
C GLN A 61 27.92 -7.33 8.87
N GLU A 62 27.62 -6.30 8.07
CA GLU A 62 28.32 -5.02 8.12
C GLU A 62 28.09 -4.30 9.45
N ILE A 63 26.87 -4.33 9.97
CA ILE A 63 26.54 -3.80 11.31
C ILE A 63 27.35 -4.53 12.40
N SER A 64 27.42 -5.87 12.37
CA SER A 64 28.19 -6.62 13.38
C SER A 64 29.70 -6.40 13.27
N GLN A 65 30.19 -6.04 12.10
CA GLN A 65 31.58 -5.63 11.85
C GLN A 65 31.85 -4.15 12.22
N GLY A 66 30.85 -3.42 12.74
CA GLY A 66 30.99 -2.00 13.08
C GLY A 66 31.06 -1.06 11.87
N LYS A 67 30.68 -1.52 10.68
CA LYS A 67 30.65 -0.72 9.45
C LYS A 67 29.36 0.08 9.25
N GLY A 68 28.34 -0.19 10.07
CA GLY A 68 27.07 0.53 10.02
C GLY A 68 27.14 1.87 10.76
N SER A 69 26.43 2.87 10.23
CA SER A 69 26.16 4.14 10.90
C SER A 69 24.64 4.33 11.05
N PRO A 70 24.18 5.08 12.08
CA PRO A 70 22.78 5.51 12.15
C PRO A 70 22.37 6.24 10.87
N LEU A 71 21.12 6.04 10.44
CA LEU A 71 20.55 6.82 9.36
C LEU A 71 20.31 8.25 9.87
N ASP A 72 20.95 9.23 9.23
CA ASP A 72 20.70 10.63 9.50
C ASP A 72 19.46 11.08 8.72
N ILE A 73 18.33 11.21 9.42
CA ILE A 73 17.05 11.58 8.81
C ILE A 73 16.96 13.08 8.55
N GLU A 74 17.70 13.90 9.30
CA GLU A 74 17.65 15.36 9.15
C GLU A 74 18.45 15.84 7.93
N GLY A 75 19.42 15.04 7.48
CA GLY A 75 20.27 15.32 6.31
C GLY A 75 19.86 14.66 4.99
N LEU A 76 18.74 13.94 4.94
CA LEU A 76 18.18 13.31 3.72
C LEU A 76 17.39 14.31 2.87
#